data_AF-A0A5H2XN63-F1
#
_entry.id   AF-A0A5H2XN63-F1
#
_cell.length_a   1.000
_cell.length_b   1.000
_cell.length_c   1.000
_cell.angle_alpha   90.00
_cell.angle_beta   90.00
_cell.angle_gamma   90.00
#
_symmetry.space_group_name_H-M   'P 1'
#
loop_
_entity.id
_entity.type
_entity.pdbx_description
1 polymer ?
#
loop_
_entity_poly.entity_id
_entity_poly.type
_entity_poly.pdbx_seq_one_letter_code
_entity_poly.pdbx_strand_id
1 'polypeptide(L)'
;VIEVGDYSNMEAPSSLKTLCRYVETTLLPEDKILQFTIDKEVFGGERDTFLLPEDITQFAGMEEIGATVVAVYMSMVGFIDPATVSANSGTIADRSRLVAGRLQKTDAVIGLADCKAKRETVYFLDPLPGHRVVDEEAKNIVNRRKAVIWKTLSGTPKQPSSVECGYYVMRFMRDIINDPSLGFENKYAKGNQEASYPQEAIDEVRNEWAEFVCQIIKQGNN
;
A
#
# COMPACT_ATOMS: atom_id res chain seq x y z
N VAL A 1 3.51 4.17 -29.81
CA VAL A 1 2.06 4.45 -29.77
C VAL A 1 1.57 3.77 -28.52
N ILE A 2 1.21 4.53 -27.49
CA ILE A 2 0.54 3.99 -26.32
C ILE A 2 -0.84 3.59 -26.83
N GLU A 3 -1.16 2.30 -26.84
CA GLU A 3 -2.52 1.86 -27.16
C GLU A 3 -3.42 2.40 -26.05
N VAL A 4 -4.29 3.35 -26.41
CA VAL A 4 -5.35 3.84 -25.53
C VAL A 4 -6.36 2.70 -25.43
N GLY A 5 -6.35 1.98 -24.31
CA GLY A 5 -7.32 0.91 -24.07
C GLY A 5 -8.74 1.48 -24.09
N ASP A 6 -9.69 0.79 -24.73
CA ASP A 6 -11.10 1.16 -24.65
C ASP A 6 -11.62 0.83 -23.23
N TYR A 7 -11.55 1.80 -22.32
CA TYR A 7 -11.96 1.62 -20.92
C TYR A 7 -13.49 1.62 -20.73
N SER A 8 -14.26 1.80 -21.81
CA SER A 8 -15.74 1.81 -21.78
C SER A 8 -16.34 0.50 -21.27
N ASN A 9 -15.64 -0.61 -21.49
CA ASN A 9 -16.10 -1.96 -21.13
C ASN A 9 -15.36 -2.54 -19.91
N MET A 10 -14.55 -1.75 -19.22
CA MET A 10 -13.72 -2.24 -18.12
C MET A 10 -14.56 -2.54 -16.86
N GLU A 11 -14.37 -3.71 -16.25
CA GLU A 11 -14.94 -4.04 -14.94
C GLU A 11 -14.12 -3.35 -13.83
N ALA A 12 -14.59 -2.18 -13.39
CA ALA A 12 -14.03 -1.45 -12.26
C ALA A 12 -15.06 -0.64 -11.49
N PRO A 13 -14.70 -0.21 -10.27
CA PRO A 13 -15.49 0.72 -9.49
C PRO A 13 -15.77 2.04 -10.21
N SER A 14 -16.89 2.67 -9.86
CA SER A 14 -17.39 3.89 -10.51
C SER A 14 -16.41 5.07 -10.46
N SER A 15 -15.75 5.26 -9.31
CA SER A 15 -14.79 6.35 -9.13
C SER A 15 -13.52 6.09 -9.94
N LEU A 16 -13.09 4.84 -10.05
CA LEU A 16 -11.94 4.46 -10.88
C LEU A 16 -12.24 4.62 -12.36
N LYS A 17 -13.44 4.26 -12.83
CA LYS A 17 -13.90 4.57 -14.20
C LYS A 17 -13.89 6.06 -14.51
N THR A 18 -14.32 6.88 -13.54
CA THR A 18 -14.28 8.35 -13.68
C THR A 18 -12.85 8.85 -13.80
N LEU A 19 -11.94 8.31 -13.01
CA LEU A 19 -10.52 8.65 -13.06
C LEU A 19 -9.89 8.22 -14.39
N CYS A 20 -10.16 7.02 -14.90
CA CYS A 20 -9.69 6.57 -16.22
C CYS A 20 -10.16 7.50 -17.34
N ARG A 21 -11.44 7.91 -17.30
CA ARG A 21 -11.95 8.88 -18.28
C ARG A 21 -11.21 10.21 -18.21
N TYR A 22 -10.81 10.67 -17.02
CA TYR A 22 -9.98 11.86 -16.87
C TYR A 22 -8.56 11.66 -17.44
N VAL A 23 -7.99 10.46 -17.27
CA VAL A 23 -6.70 10.10 -17.91
C VAL A 23 -6.81 10.24 -19.42
N GLU A 24 -7.82 9.64 -20.03
CA GLU A 24 -8.03 9.65 -21.49
C GLU A 24 -8.31 11.04 -22.06
N THR A 25 -9.15 11.82 -21.37
CA THR A 25 -9.67 13.08 -21.90
C THR A 25 -8.83 14.30 -21.53
N THR A 26 -7.94 14.18 -20.54
CA THR A 26 -7.17 15.31 -20.02
C THR A 26 -5.68 14.98 -19.87
N LEU A 27 -5.32 13.94 -19.10
CA LEU A 27 -3.89 13.71 -18.82
C LEU A 27 -3.10 13.32 -20.06
N LEU A 28 -3.59 12.36 -20.85
CA LEU A 28 -2.90 11.91 -22.07
C LEU A 28 -2.86 12.98 -23.17
N PRO A 29 -3.96 13.68 -23.52
CA PRO A 29 -3.93 14.71 -24.57
C PRO A 29 -3.06 15.92 -24.22
N GLU A 30 -2.97 16.26 -22.94
CA GLU A 30 -2.21 17.41 -22.47
C GLU A 30 -0.78 17.07 -21.98
N ASP A 31 -0.37 15.79 -22.10
CA ASP A 31 0.92 15.28 -21.61
C ASP A 31 1.18 15.66 -20.13
N LYS A 32 0.13 15.52 -19.31
CA LYS A 32 0.15 15.87 -17.88
C LYS A 32 0.32 14.63 -17.02
N ILE A 33 1.04 14.83 -15.91
CA ILE A 33 1.16 13.88 -14.81
C ILE A 33 0.52 14.49 -13.56
N LEU A 34 0.01 13.64 -12.67
CA LEU A 34 -0.54 14.11 -11.41
C LEU A 34 0.56 14.15 -10.35
N GLN A 35 0.86 15.34 -9.84
CA GLN A 35 1.76 15.50 -8.70
C GLN A 35 1.00 15.35 -7.38
N PHE A 36 1.58 14.58 -6.47
CA PHE A 36 1.11 14.39 -5.11
C PHE A 36 2.24 14.68 -4.15
N THR A 37 1.92 15.40 -3.08
CA THR A 37 2.87 15.62 -2.00
C THR A 37 2.45 14.74 -0.83
N ILE A 38 3.27 13.74 -0.52
CA ILE A 38 3.08 12.87 0.63
C ILE A 38 3.63 13.58 1.86
N ASP A 39 2.78 13.69 2.89
CA ASP A 39 3.13 14.37 4.12
C ASP A 39 4.36 13.74 4.81
N LYS A 40 5.16 14.57 5.46
CA LYS A 40 6.28 14.15 6.29
C LYS A 40 5.89 13.16 7.38
N GLU A 41 4.63 13.14 7.82
CA GLU A 41 4.14 12.19 8.80
C GLU A 41 4.19 10.74 8.28
N VAL A 42 4.11 10.52 6.97
CA VAL A 42 4.13 9.19 6.35
C VAL A 42 5.56 8.68 6.18
N PHE A 43 6.45 9.48 5.58
CA PHE A 43 7.81 9.08 5.18
C PHE A 43 8.96 9.77 5.93
N GLY A 44 8.66 10.45 7.05
CA GLY A 44 9.64 11.17 7.89
C GLY A 44 10.22 12.42 7.22
N GLY A 45 9.59 12.86 6.13
CA GLY A 45 9.94 14.00 5.30
C GLY A 45 8.91 14.13 4.18
N GLU A 46 8.60 15.37 3.82
CA GLU A 46 7.70 15.67 2.72
C GLU A 46 8.28 15.12 1.42
N ARG A 47 7.47 14.43 0.62
CA ARG A 47 7.92 13.84 -0.64
C ARG A 47 6.94 14.10 -1.74
N ASP A 48 7.40 14.78 -2.79
CA ASP A 48 6.70 14.79 -4.06
C ASP A 48 6.80 13.41 -4.71
N THR A 49 5.66 12.92 -5.15
CA THR A 49 5.49 11.72 -5.96
C THR A 49 4.61 12.06 -7.16
N PHE A 50 4.73 11.26 -8.21
CA PHE A 50 4.01 11.49 -9.46
C PHE A 50 3.22 10.24 -9.79
N LEU A 51 1.90 10.38 -10.00
CA LEU A 51 1.09 9.34 -10.62
C LEU A 51 1.06 9.57 -12.12
N LEU A 52 1.53 8.56 -12.84
CA LEU A 52 1.51 8.52 -14.28
C LEU A 52 0.13 8.01 -14.76
N PRO A 53 -0.28 8.37 -16.00
CA PRO A 53 -1.40 7.73 -16.66
C PRO A 53 -1.36 6.19 -16.58
N GLU A 54 -0.17 5.61 -16.77
CA GLU A 54 0.06 4.16 -16.72
C GLU A 54 -0.24 3.57 -15.33
N ASP A 55 0.16 4.25 -14.25
CA ASP A 55 -0.13 3.76 -12.89
C ASP A 55 -1.65 3.62 -12.67
N ILE A 56 -2.42 4.57 -13.19
CA ILE A 56 -3.88 4.59 -13.07
C ILE A 56 -4.50 3.49 -13.93
N THR A 57 -4.05 3.34 -15.18
CA THR A 57 -4.62 2.36 -16.10
C THR A 57 -4.28 0.92 -15.71
N GLN A 58 -3.09 0.68 -15.16
CA GLN A 58 -2.73 -0.61 -14.56
C GLN A 58 -3.58 -0.92 -13.32
N PHE A 59 -3.75 0.07 -12.43
CA PHE A 59 -4.61 -0.09 -11.25
C PHE A 59 -6.06 -0.39 -11.64
N ALA A 60 -6.53 0.24 -12.71
CA ALA A 60 -7.83 0.04 -13.34
C ALA A 60 -7.95 -1.36 -13.99
N GLY A 61 -6.90 -1.86 -14.63
CA GLY A 61 -6.87 -3.17 -15.28
C GLY A 61 -6.74 -4.39 -14.35
N MET A 62 -6.63 -4.20 -13.02
CA MET A 62 -6.23 -5.28 -12.10
C MET A 62 -4.85 -5.87 -12.44
N GLU A 63 -3.92 -5.02 -12.89
CA GLU A 63 -2.55 -5.41 -13.19
C GLU A 63 -1.62 -5.27 -11.97
N GLU A 64 -0.36 -5.65 -12.10
CA GLU A 64 0.64 -5.40 -11.04
C GLU A 64 0.82 -3.90 -10.83
N ILE A 65 0.73 -3.46 -9.57
CA ILE A 65 0.76 -2.03 -9.24
C ILE A 65 2.12 -1.60 -8.72
N GLY A 66 2.54 -0.42 -9.16
CA GLY A 66 3.76 0.20 -8.67
C GLY A 66 3.67 0.63 -7.21
N ALA A 67 4.83 0.75 -6.57
CA ALA A 67 4.95 1.24 -5.18
C ALA A 67 4.33 2.63 -4.99
N THR A 68 4.29 3.45 -6.05
CA THR A 68 3.65 4.78 -6.05
C THR A 68 2.17 4.71 -5.66
N VAL A 69 1.41 3.78 -6.26
CA VAL A 69 -0.03 3.62 -5.99
C VAL A 69 -0.26 3.26 -4.52
N VAL A 70 0.55 2.33 -4.00
CA VAL A 70 0.51 1.91 -2.59
C VAL A 70 0.91 3.06 -1.66
N ALA A 71 1.93 3.84 -2.01
CA ALA A 71 2.38 4.99 -1.22
C ALA A 71 1.31 6.10 -1.13
N VAL A 72 0.60 6.36 -2.24
CA VAL A 72 -0.55 7.28 -2.24
C VAL A 72 -1.66 6.76 -1.32
N TYR A 73 -1.95 5.46 -1.34
CA TYR A 73 -2.92 4.87 -0.41
C TYR A 73 -2.47 4.99 1.04
N MET A 74 -1.21 4.66 1.35
CA MET A 74 -0.64 4.83 2.70
C MET A 74 -0.83 6.25 3.22
N SER A 75 -0.57 7.25 2.36
CA SER A 75 -0.78 8.65 2.69
C SER A 75 -2.26 8.98 2.92
N MET A 76 -3.17 8.46 2.09
CA MET A 76 -4.61 8.65 2.24
C MET A 76 -5.11 8.11 3.59
N VAL A 77 -4.64 6.93 3.98
CA VAL A 77 -5.12 6.25 5.18
C VAL A 77 -4.32 6.60 6.45
N GLY A 78 -3.33 7.49 6.35
CA GLY A 78 -2.51 7.93 7.49
C GLY A 78 -1.58 6.84 8.05
N PHE A 79 -1.20 5.87 7.22
CA PHE A 79 -0.19 4.87 7.58
C PHE A 79 1.21 5.48 7.54
N ILE A 80 2.05 5.11 8.50
CA ILE A 80 3.42 5.63 8.62
C ILE A 80 4.41 4.53 8.22
N ASP A 81 5.39 4.86 7.40
CA ASP A 81 6.50 3.95 7.09
C ASP A 81 7.28 3.66 8.38
N PRO A 82 7.41 2.39 8.80
CA PRO A 82 8.15 2.01 10.02
C PRO A 82 9.59 2.51 10.05
N ALA A 83 10.23 2.71 8.89
CA ALA A 83 11.57 3.27 8.81
C ALA A 83 11.63 4.70 9.39
N THR A 84 10.52 5.42 9.40
CA THR A 84 10.37 6.79 9.89
C THR A 84 10.09 6.85 11.37
N VAL A 85 9.37 5.87 11.90
CA VAL A 85 9.26 5.63 13.35
C VAL A 85 10.65 5.25 13.92
N SER A 86 11.53 4.69 13.08
CA SER A 86 12.95 4.48 13.38
C SER A 86 13.87 5.70 13.12
N ALA A 87 13.37 6.90 12.85
CA ALA A 87 14.16 8.01 12.28
C ALA A 87 15.15 8.76 13.21
N ASN A 88 15.73 8.17 14.26
CA ASN A 88 16.77 8.84 15.06
C ASN A 88 18.23 8.46 14.75
N SER A 89 18.58 7.76 13.66
CA SER A 89 20.00 7.64 13.27
C SER A 89 20.24 7.28 11.79
N GLY A 90 20.65 8.25 10.98
CA GLY A 90 21.11 8.09 9.58
C GLY A 90 20.63 9.24 8.70
N THR A 91 21.25 9.50 7.54
CA THR A 91 20.74 10.56 6.63
C THR A 91 19.43 10.11 5.96
N ILE A 92 18.53 11.06 5.67
CA ILE A 92 17.22 10.80 5.05
C ILE A 92 17.38 10.11 3.68
N ALA A 93 18.42 10.47 2.93
CA ALA A 93 18.73 9.93 1.61
C ALA A 93 19.20 8.46 1.65
N ASP A 94 20.02 8.08 2.63
CA ASP A 94 20.51 6.69 2.76
C ASP A 94 19.39 5.72 3.15
N ARG A 95 18.49 6.19 4.03
CA ARG A 95 17.33 5.42 4.50
C ARG A 95 16.27 5.26 3.40
N SER A 96 16.02 6.31 2.62
CA SER A 96 15.12 6.27 1.47
C SER A 96 15.64 5.35 0.36
N ARG A 97 16.95 5.35 0.09
CA ARG A 97 17.57 4.44 -0.89
C ARG A 97 17.54 2.97 -0.46
N LEU A 98 17.71 2.70 0.83
CA LEU A 98 17.67 1.33 1.35
C LEU A 98 16.24 0.76 1.35
N VAL A 99 15.24 1.60 1.64
CA VAL A 99 13.82 1.23 1.58
C VAL A 99 13.34 1.12 0.14
N ALA A 100 13.68 2.06 -0.74
CA ALA A 100 13.39 1.95 -2.18
C ALA A 100 14.06 0.70 -2.80
N GLY A 101 15.31 0.41 -2.43
CA GLY A 101 16.00 -0.80 -2.87
C GLY A 101 15.43 -2.11 -2.29
N ARG A 102 14.72 -2.06 -1.16
CA ARG A 102 13.99 -3.21 -0.59
C ARG A 102 12.59 -3.34 -1.18
N LEU A 103 11.89 -2.25 -1.44
CA LEU A 103 10.61 -2.23 -2.17
C LEU A 103 10.79 -2.69 -3.63
N GLN A 104 11.93 -2.38 -4.26
CA GLN A 104 12.30 -2.89 -5.58
C GLN A 104 12.70 -4.39 -5.59
N LYS A 105 12.93 -5.00 -4.43
CA LYS A 105 13.46 -6.37 -4.32
C LYS A 105 12.58 -7.32 -3.53
N THR A 106 11.49 -6.84 -2.92
CA THR A 106 10.67 -7.65 -2.03
C THR A 106 9.21 -7.44 -2.38
N ASP A 107 8.60 -8.50 -2.88
CA ASP A 107 7.16 -8.63 -3.08
C ASP A 107 6.46 -8.53 -1.71
N ALA A 108 5.99 -7.30 -1.41
CA ALA A 108 5.09 -6.91 -0.33
C ALA A 108 5.45 -7.35 1.10
N VAL A 109 5.99 -6.42 1.91
CA VAL A 109 6.07 -6.56 3.38
C VAL A 109 5.55 -5.29 4.05
N ILE A 110 4.42 -5.37 4.76
CA ILE A 110 4.02 -4.37 5.76
C ILE A 110 4.53 -4.86 7.13
N GLY A 111 5.41 -4.08 7.76
CA GLY A 111 5.66 -4.23 9.20
C GLY A 111 4.83 -3.19 9.95
N LEU A 112 3.89 -3.58 10.81
CA LEU A 112 3.23 -2.64 11.71
C LEU A 112 3.90 -2.69 13.08
N ALA A 113 4.22 -1.55 13.69
CA ALA A 113 4.63 -1.47 15.09
C ALA A 113 3.49 -0.87 15.93
N ASP A 114 2.90 -1.66 16.84
CA ASP A 114 1.95 -1.14 17.82
C ASP A 114 2.68 -0.30 18.88
N CYS A 115 2.40 1.00 18.89
CA CYS A 115 3.00 1.97 19.81
C CYS A 115 2.25 2.08 21.17
N LYS A 116 1.15 1.33 21.40
CA LYS A 116 0.33 1.44 22.62
C LYS A 116 0.62 0.42 23.72
N ALA A 117 1.31 -0.68 23.43
CA ALA A 117 1.55 -1.74 24.42
C ALA A 117 2.83 -1.52 25.24
N LYS A 118 2.84 -2.00 26.51
CA LYS A 118 4.03 -2.04 27.40
C LYS A 118 5.23 -2.80 26.80
N ARG A 119 5.01 -3.52 25.70
CA ARG A 119 6.01 -4.09 24.78
C ARG A 119 5.50 -3.83 23.36
N GLU A 120 6.31 -3.18 22.54
CA GLU A 120 6.02 -2.98 21.12
C GLU A 120 5.87 -4.35 20.44
N THR A 121 4.73 -4.58 19.79
CA THR A 121 4.47 -5.81 19.02
C THR A 121 4.49 -5.46 17.55
N VAL A 122 5.21 -6.27 16.76
CA VAL A 122 5.26 -6.15 15.31
C VAL A 122 4.54 -7.31 14.65
N TYR A 123 3.53 -6.97 13.84
CA TYR A 123 2.77 -7.93 13.06
C TYR A 123 3.34 -8.04 11.65
N PHE A 124 3.54 -9.26 11.20
CA PHE A 124 3.91 -9.58 9.84
C PHE A 124 2.73 -10.24 9.14
N LEU A 125 2.20 -9.52 8.16
CA LEU A 125 1.14 -9.96 7.26
C LEU A 125 1.75 -10.12 5.87
N ASP A 126 1.48 -11.26 5.25
CA ASP A 126 2.09 -11.66 4.00
C ASP A 126 1.01 -12.16 3.04
N PRO A 127 0.76 -11.48 1.91
CA PRO A 127 -0.22 -11.92 0.94
C PRO A 127 0.27 -13.07 0.05
N LEU A 128 1.57 -13.35 -0.01
CA LEU A 128 2.10 -14.34 -0.94
C LEU A 128 1.83 -15.78 -0.46
N PRO A 129 1.65 -16.72 -1.40
CA PRO A 129 1.55 -18.13 -1.06
C PRO A 129 2.83 -18.62 -0.35
N GLY A 130 2.64 -19.54 0.59
CA GLY A 130 3.71 -20.10 1.41
C GLY A 130 3.76 -19.56 2.84
N HIS A 131 4.51 -20.25 3.69
CA HIS A 131 4.71 -19.91 5.10
C HIS A 131 6.00 -19.13 5.29
N ARG A 132 6.05 -17.91 4.75
CA ARG A 132 7.19 -17.01 4.98
C ARG A 132 7.16 -16.48 6.40
N VAL A 133 8.33 -16.29 6.97
CA VAL A 133 8.53 -15.64 8.26
C VAL A 133 9.47 -14.47 8.07
N VAL A 134 9.37 -13.48 8.96
CA VAL A 134 10.25 -12.30 8.91
C VAL A 134 11.70 -12.76 9.01
N ASP A 135 12.52 -12.26 8.09
CA ASP A 135 13.97 -12.45 8.09
C ASP A 135 14.58 -11.96 9.42
N GLU A 136 15.48 -12.74 10.00
CA GLU A 136 16.23 -12.35 11.20
C GLU A 136 17.02 -11.05 10.99
N GLU A 137 17.49 -10.75 9.77
CA GLU A 137 18.12 -9.45 9.48
C GLU A 137 17.14 -8.28 9.59
N ALA A 138 15.91 -8.46 9.09
CA ALA A 138 14.85 -7.48 9.23
C ALA A 138 14.44 -7.32 10.71
N LYS A 139 14.37 -8.43 11.46
CA LYS A 139 14.15 -8.40 12.92
C LYS A 139 15.25 -7.63 13.63
N ASN A 140 16.51 -7.86 13.27
CA ASN A 140 17.66 -7.21 13.91
C ASN A 140 17.67 -5.69 13.71
N ILE A 141 17.18 -5.17 12.58
CA ILE A 141 17.11 -3.71 12.34
C ILE A 141 16.13 -3.05 13.33
N VAL A 142 14.98 -3.67 13.58
CA VAL A 142 13.96 -3.15 14.51
C VAL A 142 14.34 -3.44 15.96
N ASN A 143 14.84 -4.66 16.26
CA ASN A 143 15.20 -5.12 17.60
C ASN A 143 16.43 -4.42 18.19
N ARG A 144 17.24 -3.73 17.37
CA ARG A 144 18.41 -2.95 17.83
C ARG A 144 18.08 -1.85 18.85
N ARG A 145 16.80 -1.55 19.10
CA ARG A 145 16.39 -0.42 19.95
C ARG A 145 15.56 -0.79 21.17
N LYS A 146 14.78 -1.87 21.15
CA LYS A 146 14.03 -2.46 22.29
C LYS A 146 13.67 -3.93 21.98
N ALA A 147 13.37 -4.72 23.02
CA ALA A 147 12.81 -6.06 22.84
C ALA A 147 11.39 -5.96 22.27
N VAL A 148 11.24 -6.23 20.98
CA VAL A 148 9.96 -6.25 20.25
C VAL A 148 9.44 -7.68 20.15
N ILE A 149 8.13 -7.85 20.28
CA ILE A 149 7.48 -9.14 20.05
C ILE A 149 7.11 -9.22 18.58
N TRP A 150 7.69 -10.18 17.86
CA TRP A 150 7.33 -10.44 16.47
C TRP A 150 6.22 -11.48 16.38
N LYS A 151 5.15 -11.18 15.66
CA LYS A 151 4.04 -12.09 15.37
C LYS A 151 3.84 -12.25 13.87
N THR A 152 4.12 -13.44 13.36
CA THR A 152 3.75 -13.82 12.00
C THR A 152 2.31 -14.32 12.00
N LEU A 153 1.43 -13.60 11.30
CA LEU A 153 0.01 -13.94 11.20
C LEU A 153 -0.20 -14.86 9.98
N SER A 154 0.09 -16.15 10.15
CA SER A 154 0.09 -17.10 9.03
C SER A 154 -1.29 -17.41 8.46
N GLY A 155 -2.38 -17.03 9.15
CA GLY A 155 -3.76 -17.17 8.67
C GLY A 155 -4.23 -16.03 7.78
N THR A 156 -3.36 -15.06 7.47
CA THR A 156 -3.67 -13.93 6.60
C THR A 156 -4.14 -14.40 5.20
N PRO A 157 -5.14 -13.75 4.57
CA PRO A 157 -5.57 -14.00 3.20
C PRO A 157 -4.40 -14.05 2.22
N LYS A 158 -4.41 -15.05 1.33
CA LYS A 158 -3.36 -15.25 0.32
C LYS A 158 -3.86 -14.88 -1.06
N GLN A 159 -3.03 -14.21 -1.84
CA GLN A 159 -3.35 -13.84 -3.20
C GLN A 159 -3.50 -15.08 -4.08
N PRO A 160 -4.43 -15.05 -5.05
CA PRO A 160 -4.67 -16.16 -5.95
C PRO A 160 -3.63 -16.26 -7.07
N SER A 161 -2.98 -15.15 -7.46
CA SER A 161 -1.98 -15.13 -8.55
C SER A 161 -0.70 -14.37 -8.15
N SER A 162 -0.02 -13.71 -9.10
CA SER A 162 1.21 -12.95 -8.85
C SER A 162 0.99 -11.43 -8.78
N VAL A 163 -0.19 -10.93 -9.15
CA VAL A 163 -0.41 -9.48 -9.34
C VAL A 163 -1.05 -8.79 -8.14
N GLU A 164 -1.74 -9.53 -7.27
CA GLU A 164 -2.63 -8.91 -6.27
C GLU A 164 -1.91 -8.40 -5.01
N CYS A 165 -0.59 -8.58 -4.90
CA CYS A 165 0.15 -8.36 -3.65
C CYS A 165 -0.01 -6.93 -3.12
N GLY A 166 0.06 -5.93 -4.00
CA GLY A 166 -0.14 -4.52 -3.66
C GLY A 166 -1.58 -4.22 -3.22
N TYR A 167 -2.57 -4.86 -3.84
CA TYR A 167 -3.98 -4.72 -3.45
C TYR A 167 -4.26 -5.34 -2.09
N TYR A 168 -3.66 -6.50 -1.80
CA TYR A 168 -3.79 -7.14 -0.49
C TYR A 168 -3.13 -6.31 0.60
N VAL A 169 -1.97 -5.70 0.30
CA VAL A 169 -1.31 -4.72 1.18
C VAL A 169 -2.25 -3.55 1.50
N MET A 170 -2.90 -2.97 0.49
CA MET A 170 -3.91 -1.92 0.68
C MET A 170 -5.10 -2.42 1.52
N ARG A 171 -5.57 -3.63 1.26
CA ARG A 171 -6.67 -4.25 2.01
C ARG A 171 -6.33 -4.52 3.47
N PHE A 172 -5.11 -4.98 3.77
CA PHE A 172 -4.65 -5.16 5.15
C PHE A 172 -4.61 -3.82 5.89
N MET A 173 -4.09 -2.76 5.27
CA MET A 173 -4.08 -1.42 5.87
C MET A 173 -5.50 -0.98 6.23
N ARG A 174 -6.45 -1.19 5.31
CA ARG A 174 -7.86 -0.89 5.55
C ARG A 174 -8.47 -1.70 6.69
N ASP A 175 -8.29 -3.02 6.68
CA ASP A 175 -8.83 -3.91 7.70
C ASP A 175 -8.29 -3.56 9.10
N ILE A 176 -7.01 -3.15 9.20
CA ILE A 176 -6.38 -2.74 10.46
C ILE A 176 -6.95 -1.43 10.98
N ILE A 177 -7.11 -0.41 10.12
CA ILE A 177 -7.69 0.88 10.53
C ILE A 177 -9.13 0.71 11.01
N ASN A 178 -9.88 -0.16 10.34
CA ASN A 178 -11.26 -0.44 10.68
C ASN A 178 -11.42 -1.36 11.89
N ASP A 179 -10.33 -1.92 12.43
CA ASP A 179 -10.32 -2.76 13.63
C ASP A 179 -9.44 -2.17 14.74
N PRO A 180 -9.91 -1.11 15.43
CA PRO A 180 -9.17 -0.50 16.53
C PRO A 180 -9.00 -1.42 17.75
N SER A 181 -9.69 -2.57 17.77
CA SER A 181 -9.58 -3.57 18.84
C SER A 181 -8.44 -4.56 18.64
N LEU A 182 -7.76 -4.50 17.49
CA LEU A 182 -6.76 -5.49 17.06
C LEU A 182 -7.32 -6.92 16.98
N GLY A 183 -8.62 -7.07 16.71
CA GLY A 183 -9.26 -8.36 16.50
C GLY A 183 -8.65 -9.16 15.33
N PHE A 184 -8.06 -8.46 14.37
CA PHE A 184 -7.32 -9.04 13.24
C PHE A 184 -6.19 -9.97 13.70
N GLU A 185 -5.60 -9.76 14.88
CA GLU A 185 -4.57 -10.66 15.42
C GLU A 185 -5.13 -12.08 15.57
N ASN A 186 -6.32 -12.21 16.15
CA ASN A 186 -6.97 -13.50 16.33
C ASN A 186 -7.50 -14.03 14.99
N LYS A 187 -8.06 -13.14 14.16
CA LYS A 187 -8.58 -13.50 12.85
C LYS A 187 -7.50 -14.16 11.97
N TYR A 188 -6.31 -13.56 11.90
CA TYR A 188 -5.20 -14.05 11.07
C TYR A 188 -4.21 -14.95 11.83
N ALA A 189 -4.59 -15.42 13.01
CA ALA A 189 -3.77 -16.32 13.81
C ALA A 189 -3.53 -17.64 13.07
N LYS A 190 -2.45 -18.33 13.46
CA LYS A 190 -2.12 -19.66 12.93
C LYS A 190 -3.29 -20.64 13.18
N GLY A 191 -3.75 -21.29 12.10
CA GLY A 191 -4.90 -22.21 12.14
C GLY A 191 -6.22 -21.58 11.66
N ASN A 192 -6.30 -20.26 11.61
CA ASN A 192 -7.46 -19.52 11.10
C ASN A 192 -7.15 -19.06 9.67
N GLN A 193 -6.93 -20.01 8.75
CA GLN A 193 -6.59 -19.66 7.38
C GLN A 193 -7.80 -18.99 6.72
N GLU A 194 -7.68 -17.69 6.48
CA GLU A 194 -8.66 -16.95 5.72
C GLU A 194 -8.54 -17.29 4.23
N ALA A 195 -9.69 -17.26 3.56
CA ALA A 195 -9.74 -17.33 2.12
C ALA A 195 -9.09 -16.07 1.50
N SER A 196 -8.72 -16.18 0.23
CA SER A 196 -8.39 -15.03 -0.61
C SER A 196 -9.52 -13.99 -0.55
N TYR A 197 -9.16 -12.71 -0.58
CA TYR A 197 -10.17 -11.66 -0.65
C TYR A 197 -10.98 -11.80 -1.94
N PRO A 198 -12.32 -11.69 -1.87
CA PRO A 198 -13.13 -11.64 -3.07
C PRO A 198 -12.92 -10.30 -3.78
N GLN A 199 -13.23 -10.23 -5.08
CA GLN A 199 -12.96 -9.05 -5.90
C GLN A 199 -13.64 -7.80 -5.34
N GLU A 200 -14.83 -7.94 -4.75
CA GLU A 200 -15.59 -6.84 -4.15
C GLU A 200 -14.81 -6.16 -3.01
N ALA A 201 -14.09 -6.94 -2.20
CA ALA A 201 -13.29 -6.40 -1.10
C ALA A 201 -12.04 -5.66 -1.60
N ILE A 202 -11.51 -6.08 -2.76
CA ILE A 202 -10.42 -5.38 -3.45
C ILE A 202 -10.95 -4.12 -4.13
N ASP A 203 -12.15 -4.18 -4.71
CA ASP A 203 -12.81 -3.05 -5.34
C ASP A 203 -13.16 -1.95 -4.34
N GLU A 204 -13.41 -2.27 -3.06
CA GLU A 204 -13.54 -1.27 -2.00
C GLU A 204 -12.29 -0.38 -1.90
N VAL A 205 -11.09 -0.96 -1.79
CA VAL A 205 -9.85 -0.17 -1.68
C VAL A 205 -9.53 0.57 -2.97
N ARG A 206 -9.85 -0.03 -4.13
CA ARG A 206 -9.68 0.60 -5.45
C ARG A 206 -10.58 1.80 -5.62
N ASN A 207 -11.83 1.70 -5.17
CA ASN A 207 -12.79 2.78 -5.23
C ASN A 207 -12.41 3.92 -4.29
N GLU A 208 -12.07 3.62 -3.04
CA GLU A 208 -11.63 4.61 -2.05
C GLU A 208 -10.40 5.39 -2.54
N TRP A 209 -9.39 4.68 -3.07
CA TRP A 209 -8.20 5.30 -3.64
C TRP A 209 -8.55 6.23 -4.81
N ALA A 210 -9.40 5.80 -5.73
CA ALA A 210 -9.80 6.59 -6.88
C ALA A 210 -10.61 7.83 -6.49
N GLU A 211 -11.47 7.73 -5.47
CA GLU A 211 -12.21 8.86 -4.92
C GLU A 211 -11.28 9.92 -4.36
N PHE A 212 -10.28 9.50 -3.58
CA PHE A 212 -9.28 10.38 -3.01
C PHE A 212 -8.46 11.10 -4.10
N VAL A 213 -7.99 10.37 -5.11
CA VAL A 213 -7.27 10.97 -6.25
C VAL A 213 -8.16 11.97 -6.99
N CYS A 214 -9.43 11.64 -7.24
CA CYS A 214 -10.38 12.55 -7.86
C CYS A 214 -10.61 13.83 -7.03
N GLN A 215 -10.61 13.73 -5.69
CA GLN A 215 -10.73 14.90 -4.82
C GLN A 215 -9.51 15.82 -4.94
N ILE A 216 -8.31 15.26 -4.99
CA ILE A 216 -7.07 16.04 -5.16
C ILE A 216 -7.06 16.76 -6.50
N ILE A 217 -7.44 16.08 -7.59
CA ILE A 217 -7.57 16.71 -8.92
C ILE A 217 -8.53 17.90 -8.88
N LYS A 218 -9.67 17.77 -8.20
CA LYS A 218 -10.65 18.86 -8.07
C LYS A 218 -10.12 20.04 -7.26
N GLN A 219 -9.28 19.79 -6.26
CA GLN A 219 -8.69 20.84 -5.43
C GLN A 219 -7.57 21.59 -6.17
N GLY A 220 -6.77 20.91 -7.00
CA GLY A 220 -5.71 21.53 -7.79
C GLY A 220 -6.18 22.30 -9.03
N ASN A 221 -7.43 22.10 -9.47
CA ASN A 221 -8.04 22.78 -10.62
C ASN A 221 -8.88 24.02 -10.24
N ASN A 222 -8.95 24.37 -8.96
CA ASN A 222 -9.60 25.60 -8.45
C ASN A 222 -8.55 26.63 -8.04
#